data_AF-X1DPF9-F1
#
_entry.id   AF-X1DPF9-F1
#
_cell.length_a   1.000
_cell.length_b   1.000
_cell.length_c   1.000
_cell.angle_alpha   90.00
_cell.angle_beta   90.00
_cell.angle_gamma   90.00
#
_symmetry.space_group_name_H-M   'P 1'
#
loop_
_entity.id
_entity.type
_entity.pdbx_description
1 polymer ?
#
loop_
_entity_poly.entity_id
_entity_poly.type
_entity_poly.pdbx_seq_one_letter_code
_entity_poly.pdbx_strand_id
1 'polypeptide(L)'
;VIAENAKKWLKGTDAPLVAIEQGDFSKFCECPQCRESVKKYGHSGTLIRFVNQVAREIKKDYPDILVTTLAYQFTSHVPLDTKADENIVIRYAPIEACVYHNFRDGNYNREDFNVHGKMKGWVDISSRVWVWYYAEAQPLQIRPDMHAWSGNFKLMRDTGVRGVSTQTRVGTGKRIFLGDLRNYILARLTWDPDYDVKKGIKEFTRAVYGDAAYEMALYAQMVSDEKSYTGIYNYPKPMSRYSGFHTGAGGSTMAVFNRDKLEELDALFDRAEA
;
A
#
# COMPACT_ATOMS: atom_id res chain seq x y z
N VAL A 1 -17.10 -18.15 19.23
CA VAL A 1 -17.79 -16.92 18.77
C VAL A 1 -17.26 -16.43 17.42
N ILE A 2 -16.00 -15.98 17.31
CA ILE A 2 -15.48 -15.42 16.04
C ILE A 2 -15.55 -16.42 14.87
N ALA A 3 -15.07 -17.65 15.06
CA ALA A 3 -15.17 -18.69 14.04
C ALA A 3 -16.63 -18.98 13.62
N GLU A 4 -17.54 -19.09 14.59
CA GLU A 4 -18.97 -19.31 14.32
C GLU A 4 -19.61 -18.15 13.52
N ASN A 5 -19.26 -16.91 13.86
CA ASN A 5 -19.73 -15.75 13.10
C ASN A 5 -19.18 -15.75 11.66
N ALA A 6 -17.90 -16.10 11.48
CA ALA A 6 -17.30 -16.24 10.15
C ALA A 6 -17.97 -17.34 9.34
N LYS A 7 -18.22 -18.53 9.93
CA LYS A 7 -18.95 -19.63 9.29
C LYS A 7 -20.39 -19.26 8.91
N LYS A 8 -21.07 -18.49 9.76
CA LYS A 8 -22.42 -17.97 9.46
C LYS A 8 -22.42 -17.03 8.27
N TRP A 9 -21.41 -16.16 8.17
CA TRP A 9 -21.24 -15.28 7.02
C TRP A 9 -20.90 -16.06 5.75
N LEU A 10 -19.97 -17.02 5.82
CA LEU A 10 -19.56 -17.89 4.71
C LEU A 10 -20.73 -18.69 4.12
N LYS A 11 -21.72 -19.09 4.94
CA LYS A 11 -22.92 -19.79 4.45
C LYS A 11 -23.73 -18.99 3.41
N GLY A 12 -23.60 -17.67 3.40
CA GLY A 12 -24.36 -16.78 2.51
C GLY A 12 -23.58 -16.22 1.32
N THR A 13 -22.39 -16.74 1.02
CA THR A 13 -21.50 -16.18 -0.01
C THR A 13 -20.59 -17.24 -0.63
N ASP A 14 -20.18 -17.04 -1.88
CA ASP A 14 -19.16 -17.85 -2.57
C ASP A 14 -17.75 -17.23 -2.43
N ALA A 15 -17.55 -16.34 -1.45
CA ALA A 15 -16.28 -15.69 -1.23
C ALA A 15 -15.17 -16.73 -0.94
N PRO A 16 -14.02 -16.69 -1.62
CA PRO A 16 -12.93 -17.66 -1.44
C PRO A 16 -12.10 -17.39 -0.18
N LEU A 17 -12.41 -16.32 0.55
CA LEU A 17 -11.68 -15.88 1.73
C LEU A 17 -12.59 -15.17 2.73
N VAL A 18 -12.15 -15.14 3.98
CA VAL A 18 -12.76 -14.35 5.05
C VAL A 18 -11.69 -13.58 5.83
N ALA A 19 -11.96 -12.31 6.14
CA ALA A 19 -11.03 -11.45 6.85
C ALA A 19 -11.18 -11.57 8.36
N ILE A 20 -10.10 -11.93 9.04
CA ILE A 20 -9.96 -11.92 10.50
C ILE A 20 -8.78 -11.00 10.84
N GLU A 21 -9.08 -9.72 10.82
CA GLU A 21 -8.10 -8.64 10.84
C GLU A 21 -8.19 -7.83 12.15
N GLN A 22 -7.07 -7.25 12.58
CA GLN A 22 -7.09 -6.28 13.68
C GLN A 22 -7.85 -5.01 13.25
N GLY A 23 -8.45 -4.30 14.21
CA GLY A 23 -9.11 -3.03 13.91
C GLY A 23 -8.12 -1.95 13.48
N ASP A 24 -8.58 -1.00 12.66
CA ASP A 24 -7.77 0.11 12.16
C ASP A 24 -7.61 1.23 13.20
N PHE A 25 -6.90 0.91 14.28
CA PHE A 25 -6.52 1.86 15.33
C PHE A 25 -5.30 1.35 16.11
N SER A 26 -4.55 2.27 16.72
CA SER A 26 -3.25 1.99 17.33
C SER A 26 -3.30 1.44 18.76
N LYS A 27 -4.43 0.85 19.18
CA LYS A 27 -4.59 0.30 20.54
C LYS A 27 -4.83 -1.21 20.47
N PHE A 28 -4.29 -1.93 21.43
CA PHE A 28 -4.47 -3.37 21.57
C PHE A 28 -4.82 -3.70 23.03
N CYS A 29 -5.27 -4.93 23.26
CA CYS A 29 -5.59 -5.37 24.61
C CYS A 29 -4.33 -5.42 25.49
N GLU A 30 -4.40 -4.80 26.66
CA GLU A 30 -3.31 -4.75 27.63
C GLU A 30 -3.64 -5.56 28.89
N CYS A 31 -4.55 -6.54 28.84
CA CYS A 31 -4.76 -7.40 30.00
C CYS A 31 -3.49 -8.21 30.32
N PRO A 32 -3.30 -8.71 31.56
CA PRO A 32 -2.09 -9.45 31.95
C PRO A 32 -1.74 -10.59 30.98
N GLN A 33 -2.74 -11.34 30.52
CA GLN A 33 -2.54 -12.43 29.56
C GLN A 33 -2.03 -11.94 28.19
N CYS A 34 -2.56 -10.81 27.70
CA CYS A 34 -2.11 -10.21 26.44
C CYS A 34 -0.69 -9.65 26.59
N ARG A 35 -0.34 -9.02 27.72
CA ARG A 35 1.03 -8.53 27.97
C ARG A 35 2.03 -9.67 27.98
N GLU A 36 1.74 -10.78 28.66
CA GLU A 36 2.62 -11.95 28.68
C GLU A 36 2.74 -12.60 27.29
N SER A 37 1.64 -12.66 26.53
CA SER A 37 1.67 -13.13 25.15
C SER A 37 2.54 -12.23 24.26
N VAL A 38 2.43 -10.90 24.37
CA VAL A 38 3.23 -9.95 23.59
C VAL A 38 4.71 -10.03 23.98
N LYS A 39 5.05 -10.16 25.28
CA LYS A 39 6.43 -10.37 25.71
C LYS A 39 7.06 -11.61 25.08
N LYS A 40 6.29 -12.70 24.98
CA LYS A 40 6.78 -13.98 24.48
C LYS A 40 6.82 -14.07 22.94
N TYR A 41 5.78 -13.59 22.27
CA TYR A 41 5.59 -13.84 20.83
C TYR A 41 5.64 -12.56 19.98
N GLY A 42 5.71 -11.39 20.61
CA GLY A 42 5.45 -10.11 19.97
C GLY A 42 3.95 -9.87 19.71
N HIS A 43 3.64 -8.67 19.23
CA HIS A 43 2.27 -8.30 18.86
C HIS A 43 1.73 -9.16 17.72
N SER A 44 2.50 -9.33 16.65
CA SER A 44 2.14 -10.17 15.52
C SER A 44 2.00 -11.63 15.93
N GLY A 45 2.87 -12.17 16.77
CA GLY A 45 2.73 -13.55 17.26
C GLY A 45 1.48 -13.76 18.09
N THR A 46 1.10 -12.78 18.92
CA THR A 46 -0.17 -12.81 19.65
C THR A 46 -1.36 -12.85 18.69
N LEU A 47 -1.37 -11.99 17.66
CA LEU A 47 -2.40 -11.98 16.63
C LEU A 47 -2.45 -13.31 15.86
N ILE A 48 -1.32 -13.80 15.36
CA ILE A 48 -1.25 -15.02 14.55
C ILE A 48 -1.71 -16.23 15.35
N ARG A 49 -1.37 -16.35 16.64
CA ARG A 49 -1.89 -17.45 17.48
C ARG A 49 -3.42 -17.44 17.56
N PHE A 50 -4.04 -16.26 17.69
CA PHE A 50 -5.49 -16.11 17.67
C PHE A 50 -6.08 -16.47 16.30
N VAL A 51 -5.52 -15.93 15.21
CA VAL A 51 -5.98 -16.17 13.85
C VAL A 51 -5.84 -17.66 13.48
N ASN A 52 -4.74 -18.32 13.84
CA ASN A 52 -4.53 -19.76 13.66
C ASN A 52 -5.65 -20.59 14.32
N GLN A 53 -6.07 -20.23 15.54
CA GLN A 53 -7.18 -20.93 16.20
C GLN A 53 -8.49 -20.75 15.43
N VAL A 54 -8.80 -19.52 15.01
CA VAL A 54 -10.00 -19.23 14.22
C VAL A 54 -9.98 -19.95 12.87
N ALA A 55 -8.84 -19.91 12.17
CA ALA A 55 -8.65 -20.52 10.86
C ALA A 55 -8.80 -22.05 10.90
N ARG A 56 -8.25 -22.71 11.93
CA ARG A 56 -8.45 -24.15 12.13
C ARG A 56 -9.92 -24.52 12.40
N GLU A 57 -10.65 -23.70 13.13
CA GLU A 57 -12.08 -23.92 13.35
C GLU A 57 -12.90 -23.73 12.08
N ILE A 58 -12.60 -22.72 11.26
CA ILE A 58 -13.25 -22.49 9.95
C ILE A 58 -12.97 -23.66 9.00
N LYS A 59 -11.71 -24.13 8.95
CA LYS A 59 -11.25 -25.20 8.06
C LYS A 59 -12.00 -26.52 8.24
N LYS A 60 -12.59 -26.79 9.41
CA LYS A 60 -13.38 -28.01 9.67
C LYS A 60 -14.61 -28.12 8.77
N ASP A 61 -15.25 -26.99 8.48
CA ASP A 61 -16.47 -26.94 7.66
C ASP A 61 -16.20 -26.36 6.26
N TYR A 62 -15.14 -25.55 6.12
CA TYR A 62 -14.77 -24.85 4.89
C TYR A 62 -13.26 -25.05 4.60
N PRO A 63 -12.84 -26.24 4.13
CA PRO A 63 -11.42 -26.60 4.02
C PRO A 63 -10.63 -25.75 3.01
N ASP A 64 -11.30 -25.21 1.98
CA ASP A 64 -10.69 -24.46 0.88
C ASP A 64 -10.71 -22.94 1.10
N ILE A 65 -11.35 -22.45 2.17
CA ILE A 65 -11.44 -21.02 2.46
C ILE A 65 -10.13 -20.52 3.06
N LEU A 66 -9.63 -19.41 2.50
CA LEU A 66 -8.50 -18.69 3.04
C LEU A 66 -8.94 -17.72 4.14
N VAL A 67 -8.09 -17.53 5.16
CA VAL A 67 -8.28 -16.51 6.18
C VAL A 67 -7.27 -15.40 5.98
N THR A 68 -7.71 -14.15 5.85
CA THR A 68 -6.76 -13.02 5.78
C THR A 68 -6.53 -12.41 7.16
N THR A 69 -5.31 -11.95 7.40
CA THR A 69 -5.00 -11.08 8.54
C THR A 69 -4.00 -9.99 8.15
N LEU A 70 -3.82 -8.97 8.98
CA LEU A 70 -2.96 -7.83 8.69
C LEU A 70 -1.61 -7.93 9.41
N ALA A 71 -0.54 -7.62 8.67
CA ALA A 71 0.75 -7.22 9.22
C ALA A 71 0.87 -5.70 9.05
N TYR A 72 0.37 -4.97 10.04
CA TYR A 72 0.05 -3.54 9.96
C TYR A 72 0.35 -2.85 11.30
N GLN A 73 0.97 -1.66 11.25
CA GLN A 73 1.36 -0.90 12.45
C GLN A 73 2.15 -1.77 13.44
N PHE A 74 1.61 -2.00 14.64
CA PHE A 74 2.23 -2.77 15.71
C PHE A 74 2.40 -4.27 15.38
N THR A 75 1.72 -4.80 14.36
CA THR A 75 1.91 -6.18 13.86
C THR A 75 2.73 -6.25 12.57
N SER A 76 3.36 -5.15 12.14
CA SER A 76 4.16 -5.12 10.92
C SER A 76 5.42 -5.99 10.98
N HIS A 77 6.00 -6.18 12.17
CA HIS A 77 7.15 -7.06 12.37
C HIS A 77 6.71 -8.52 12.42
N VAL A 78 7.56 -9.41 11.92
CA VAL A 78 7.35 -10.85 12.04
C VAL A 78 7.21 -11.30 13.50
N PRO A 79 6.41 -12.35 13.76
CA PRO A 79 6.36 -12.99 15.08
C PRO A 79 7.71 -13.59 15.46
N LEU A 80 7.98 -13.71 16.77
CA LEU A 80 9.21 -14.32 17.28
C LEU A 80 9.19 -15.86 17.21
N ASP A 81 8.17 -16.47 17.81
CA ASP A 81 8.06 -17.92 17.98
C ASP A 81 6.65 -18.40 17.63
N THR A 82 6.17 -18.01 16.44
CA THR A 82 4.85 -18.39 15.91
C THR A 82 4.89 -18.29 14.40
N LYS A 83 4.21 -19.20 13.70
CA LYS A 83 3.99 -19.14 12.26
C LYS A 83 2.51 -19.19 11.94
N ALA A 84 2.11 -18.55 10.85
CA ALA A 84 0.75 -18.62 10.35
C ALA A 84 0.48 -20.00 9.75
N ASP A 85 -0.71 -20.54 9.96
CA ASP A 85 -1.16 -21.76 9.30
C ASP A 85 -1.25 -21.55 7.77
N GLU A 86 -1.09 -22.61 6.97
CA GLU A 86 -0.95 -22.53 5.51
C GLU A 86 -2.17 -21.93 4.77
N ASN A 87 -3.35 -21.94 5.38
CA ASN A 87 -4.57 -21.33 4.83
C ASN A 87 -4.73 -19.86 5.24
N ILE A 88 -3.72 -19.25 5.87
CA ILE A 88 -3.74 -17.85 6.25
C ILE A 88 -2.94 -17.02 5.24
N VAL A 89 -3.56 -15.96 4.75
CA VAL A 89 -2.92 -14.93 3.93
C VAL A 89 -2.53 -13.76 4.82
N ILE A 90 -1.23 -13.47 4.88
CA ILE A 90 -0.70 -12.29 5.55
C ILE A 90 -0.76 -11.11 4.60
N ARG A 91 -1.49 -10.06 4.96
CA ARG A 91 -1.56 -8.81 4.20
C ARG A 91 -0.63 -7.79 4.83
N TYR A 92 0.57 -7.68 4.28
CA TYR A 92 1.56 -6.69 4.70
C TYR A 92 1.16 -5.29 4.22
N ALA A 93 1.04 -4.34 5.15
CA ALA A 93 0.52 -3.01 4.89
C ALA A 93 1.52 -1.92 5.35
N PRO A 94 2.40 -1.43 4.45
CA PRO A 94 3.44 -0.46 4.77
C PRO A 94 2.90 0.98 4.82
N ILE A 95 1.88 1.26 5.64
CA ILE A 95 1.22 2.58 5.70
C ILE A 95 2.17 3.71 6.10
N GLU A 96 3.18 3.41 6.91
CA GLU A 96 4.13 4.41 7.41
C GLU A 96 5.29 4.63 6.43
N ALA A 97 5.35 3.91 5.30
CA ALA A 97 6.41 4.07 4.30
C ALA A 97 6.40 5.48 3.71
N CYS A 98 7.60 5.94 3.36
CA CYS A 98 7.76 7.00 2.37
C CYS A 98 7.34 6.44 1.02
N VAL A 99 6.45 7.14 0.33
CA VAL A 99 5.86 6.69 -0.93
C VAL A 99 6.40 7.44 -2.14
N TYR A 100 7.20 8.48 -1.91
CA TYR A 100 8.04 9.08 -2.93
C TYR A 100 9.18 8.11 -3.29
N HIS A 101 9.89 7.57 -2.30
CA HIS A 101 10.95 6.59 -2.55
C HIS A 101 10.40 5.17 -2.71
N ASN A 102 11.10 4.34 -3.48
CA ASN A 102 10.86 2.90 -3.51
C ASN A 102 11.10 2.29 -2.11
N PHE A 103 10.46 1.17 -1.78
CA PHE A 103 10.62 0.46 -0.51
C PHE A 103 12.04 -0.05 -0.21
N ARG A 104 12.93 -0.12 -1.21
CA ARG A 104 14.38 -0.37 -1.00
C ARG A 104 15.26 0.87 -1.04
N ASP A 105 14.71 2.01 -1.47
CA ASP A 105 15.46 3.25 -1.66
C ASP A 105 15.11 4.28 -0.58
N GLY A 106 15.97 5.28 -0.43
CA GLY A 106 15.80 6.32 0.57
C GLY A 106 16.10 5.85 2.00
N ASN A 107 16.74 6.72 2.76
CA ASN A 107 17.26 6.36 4.09
C ASN A 107 16.11 5.95 5.05
N TYR A 108 14.95 6.62 4.99
CA TYR A 108 13.81 6.29 5.85
C TYR A 108 13.22 4.88 5.61
N ASN A 109 12.92 4.53 4.36
CA ASN A 109 12.31 3.24 4.02
C ASN A 109 13.28 2.08 4.28
N ARG A 110 14.58 2.30 4.05
CA ARG A 110 15.63 1.29 4.24
C ARG A 110 15.98 1.08 5.70
N GLU A 111 16.09 2.16 6.48
CA GLU A 111 16.67 2.12 7.83
C GLU A 111 15.57 2.05 8.89
N ASP A 112 14.97 3.19 9.24
CA ASP A 112 14.08 3.28 10.39
C ASP A 112 12.79 2.49 10.22
N PHE A 113 12.15 2.58 9.04
CA PHE A 113 10.93 1.83 8.81
C PHE A 113 11.18 0.41 8.29
N ASN A 114 12.33 0.17 7.64
CA ASN A 114 12.75 -1.13 7.10
C ASN A 114 11.62 -1.87 6.36
N VAL A 115 11.03 -1.20 5.35
CA VAL A 115 9.86 -1.72 4.62
C VAL A 115 10.17 -3.09 4.02
N HIS A 116 11.26 -3.16 3.25
CA HIS A 116 11.63 -4.37 2.53
C HIS A 116 11.99 -5.50 3.50
N GLY A 117 12.72 -5.23 4.58
CA GLY A 117 13.10 -6.26 5.56
C GLY A 117 11.89 -6.85 6.29
N LYS A 118 10.92 -6.02 6.69
CA LYS A 118 9.66 -6.49 7.29
C LYS A 118 8.87 -7.35 6.30
N MET A 119 8.72 -6.90 5.06
CA MET A 119 8.04 -7.65 4.00
C MET A 119 8.74 -9.01 3.75
N LYS A 120 10.07 -8.99 3.58
CA LYS A 120 10.86 -10.20 3.36
C LYS A 120 10.73 -11.16 4.53
N GLY A 121 10.82 -10.67 5.77
CA GLY A 121 10.65 -11.51 6.95
C GLY A 121 9.33 -12.28 6.94
N TRP A 122 8.23 -11.63 6.55
CA TRP A 122 6.94 -12.32 6.42
C TRP A 122 6.94 -13.38 5.32
N VAL A 123 7.57 -13.10 4.17
CA VAL A 123 7.70 -14.08 3.08
C VAL A 123 8.56 -15.27 3.49
N ASP A 124 9.60 -15.06 4.30
CA ASP A 124 10.50 -16.13 4.76
C ASP A 124 9.78 -17.15 5.67
N ILE A 125 8.66 -16.75 6.31
CA ILE A 125 7.91 -17.60 7.24
C ILE A 125 6.52 -17.99 6.77
N SER A 126 6.04 -17.45 5.64
CA SER A 126 4.73 -17.73 5.07
C SER A 126 4.77 -17.76 3.55
N SER A 127 4.16 -18.79 2.96
CA SER A 127 4.03 -18.91 1.50
C SER A 127 2.94 -18.03 0.90
N ARG A 128 2.10 -17.39 1.73
CA ARG A 128 0.94 -16.58 1.32
C ARG A 128 1.01 -15.16 1.88
N VAL A 129 1.97 -14.38 1.37
CA VAL A 129 2.06 -12.95 1.70
C VAL A 129 1.51 -12.13 0.54
N TRP A 130 0.51 -11.30 0.84
CA TRP A 130 -0.01 -10.27 -0.05
C TRP A 130 0.40 -8.90 0.49
N VAL A 131 0.41 -7.89 -0.37
CA VAL A 131 0.68 -6.51 0.02
C VAL A 131 -0.56 -5.65 -0.16
N TRP A 132 -0.90 -4.88 0.87
CA TRP A 132 -1.82 -3.76 0.76
C TRP A 132 -1.02 -2.53 0.32
N TYR A 133 -1.10 -2.18 -0.96
CA TYR A 133 -0.32 -1.10 -1.56
C TYR A 133 -1.10 0.22 -1.55
N TYR A 134 -0.56 1.25 -0.91
CA TYR A 134 -1.22 2.55 -0.81
C TYR A 134 -0.85 3.46 -1.98
N ALA A 135 -1.78 3.66 -2.91
CA ALA A 135 -1.64 4.56 -4.07
C ALA A 135 -2.72 5.66 -4.09
N GLU A 136 -3.36 5.89 -2.95
CA GLU A 136 -4.43 6.86 -2.78
C GLU A 136 -3.93 8.31 -2.92
N ALA A 137 -4.71 9.11 -3.64
CA ALA A 137 -4.59 10.57 -3.72
C ALA A 137 -5.94 11.22 -3.37
N GLN A 138 -5.96 12.51 -3.10
CA GLN A 138 -7.20 13.28 -2.95
C GLN A 138 -7.45 14.12 -4.20
N PRO A 139 -8.67 14.62 -4.44
CA PRO A 139 -8.94 15.53 -5.55
C PRO A 139 -7.99 16.75 -5.60
N LEU A 140 -7.66 17.32 -4.42
CA LEU A 140 -6.81 18.51 -4.28
C LEU A 140 -5.43 18.22 -3.68
N GLN A 141 -5.11 16.95 -3.42
CA GLN A 141 -3.83 16.54 -2.85
C GLN A 141 -3.09 15.72 -3.90
N ILE A 142 -2.25 16.43 -4.66
CA ILE A 142 -1.35 15.81 -5.61
C ILE A 142 -0.29 15.04 -4.83
N ARG A 143 -0.11 13.78 -5.21
CA ARG A 143 0.82 12.86 -4.55
C ARG A 143 1.91 12.43 -5.55
N PRO A 144 3.15 12.87 -5.35
CA PRO A 144 4.25 12.54 -6.26
C PRO A 144 4.82 11.16 -5.93
N ASP A 145 4.11 10.09 -6.33
CA ASP A 145 4.49 8.71 -5.98
C ASP A 145 4.61 7.76 -7.18
N MET A 146 4.07 8.14 -8.35
CA MET A 146 3.95 7.22 -9.50
C MET A 146 5.29 6.68 -9.97
N HIS A 147 6.35 7.50 -9.89
CA HIS A 147 7.69 7.11 -10.35
C HIS A 147 8.28 5.94 -9.54
N ALA A 148 7.85 5.73 -8.30
CA ALA A 148 8.31 4.63 -7.46
C ALA A 148 7.63 3.28 -7.77
N TRP A 149 6.50 3.29 -8.50
CA TRP A 149 5.63 2.12 -8.60
C TRP A 149 6.25 0.96 -9.37
N SER A 150 6.88 1.19 -10.53
CA SER A 150 7.57 0.11 -11.26
C SER A 150 8.59 -0.60 -10.38
N GLY A 151 9.38 0.18 -9.63
CA GLY A 151 10.37 -0.36 -8.72
C GLY A 151 9.76 -1.14 -7.56
N ASN A 152 8.68 -0.62 -6.95
CA ASN A 152 7.99 -1.28 -5.84
C ASN A 152 7.31 -2.60 -6.27
N PHE A 153 6.64 -2.63 -7.41
CA PHE A 153 5.94 -3.84 -7.88
C PHE A 153 6.92 -4.94 -8.26
N LYS A 154 7.98 -4.59 -9.00
CA LYS A 154 9.09 -5.52 -9.27
C LYS A 154 9.70 -6.07 -7.99
N LEU A 155 9.99 -5.18 -7.03
CA LEU A 155 10.52 -5.55 -5.72
C LEU A 155 9.60 -6.52 -4.96
N MET A 156 8.30 -6.25 -4.92
CA MET A 156 7.32 -7.12 -4.26
C MET A 156 7.34 -8.53 -4.87
N ARG A 157 7.27 -8.63 -6.21
CA ARG A 157 7.39 -9.91 -6.92
C ARG A 157 8.69 -10.63 -6.57
N ASP A 158 9.83 -9.95 -6.71
CA ASP A 158 11.16 -10.53 -6.52
C ASP A 158 11.41 -10.93 -5.06
N THR A 159 10.67 -10.34 -4.11
CA THR A 159 10.71 -10.74 -2.69
C THR A 159 9.88 -11.98 -2.41
N GLY A 160 8.93 -12.35 -3.28
CA GLY A 160 8.05 -13.52 -3.13
C GLY A 160 6.61 -13.19 -2.70
N VAL A 161 6.19 -11.93 -2.80
CA VAL A 161 4.78 -11.53 -2.62
C VAL A 161 3.91 -12.24 -3.68
N ARG A 162 2.75 -12.74 -3.25
CA ARG A 162 1.82 -13.54 -4.07
C ARG A 162 0.54 -12.83 -4.47
N GLY A 163 0.32 -11.61 -3.99
CA GLY A 163 -0.85 -10.81 -4.33
C GLY A 163 -0.67 -9.37 -3.89
N VAL A 164 -1.31 -8.45 -4.60
CA VAL A 164 -1.29 -7.02 -4.28
C VAL A 164 -2.73 -6.50 -4.31
N SER A 165 -3.15 -5.82 -3.24
CA SER A 165 -4.38 -5.03 -3.21
C SER A 165 -3.99 -3.56 -3.23
N THR A 166 -4.31 -2.84 -4.30
CA THR A 166 -4.02 -1.42 -4.40
C THR A 166 -5.16 -0.60 -3.81
N GLN A 167 -4.90 0.12 -2.73
CA GLN A 167 -5.84 1.11 -2.22
C GLN A 167 -5.72 2.39 -3.04
N THR A 168 -6.77 2.64 -3.81
CA THR A 168 -7.08 3.92 -4.43
C THR A 168 -8.47 4.35 -3.96
N ARG A 169 -8.95 5.53 -4.36
CA ARG A 169 -10.35 5.93 -4.16
C ARG A 169 -11.09 5.86 -5.48
N VAL A 170 -11.64 4.69 -5.77
CA VAL A 170 -12.58 4.48 -6.88
C VAL A 170 -13.96 4.25 -6.28
N GLY A 171 -15.00 4.85 -6.87
CA GLY A 171 -16.39 4.56 -6.53
C GLY A 171 -17.06 5.43 -5.44
N THR A 172 -16.40 6.48 -4.92
CA THR A 172 -17.02 7.38 -3.91
C THR A 172 -17.66 8.65 -4.50
N GLY A 173 -17.80 8.73 -5.83
CA GLY A 173 -18.19 9.97 -6.52
C GLY A 173 -17.13 11.10 -6.47
N LYS A 174 -16.02 10.87 -5.75
CA LYS A 174 -14.89 11.80 -5.64
C LYS A 174 -13.80 11.36 -6.62
N ARG A 175 -13.56 12.15 -7.66
CA ARG A 175 -12.42 11.98 -8.57
C ARG A 175 -11.13 12.23 -7.79
N ILE A 176 -10.19 11.30 -7.80
CA ILE A 176 -8.83 11.58 -7.30
C ILE A 176 -7.98 12.20 -8.40
N PHE A 177 -6.93 12.91 -8.00
CA PHE A 177 -5.97 13.46 -8.93
C PHE A 177 -5.43 12.39 -9.90
N LEU A 178 -5.57 12.63 -11.21
CA LEU A 178 -5.21 11.70 -12.31
C LEU A 178 -5.73 10.26 -12.11
N GLY A 179 -6.93 10.11 -11.54
CA GLY A 179 -7.47 8.81 -11.10
C GLY A 179 -7.47 7.73 -12.18
N ASP A 180 -7.94 8.04 -13.39
CA ASP A 180 -8.02 7.07 -14.49
C ASP A 180 -6.64 6.60 -14.94
N LEU A 181 -5.69 7.53 -15.09
CA LEU A 181 -4.29 7.23 -15.40
C LEU A 181 -3.64 6.36 -14.32
N ARG A 182 -3.82 6.74 -13.05
CA ARG A 182 -3.27 6.01 -11.89
C ARG A 182 -3.82 4.58 -11.84
N ASN A 183 -5.13 4.43 -11.99
CA ASN A 183 -5.78 3.12 -12.00
C ASN A 183 -5.35 2.26 -13.19
N TYR A 184 -5.22 2.86 -14.38
CA TYR A 184 -4.69 2.17 -15.57
C TYR A 184 -3.29 1.60 -15.27
N ILE A 185 -2.37 2.42 -14.79
CA ILE A 185 -0.99 1.98 -14.51
C ILE A 185 -0.95 0.93 -13.40
N LEU A 186 -1.71 1.10 -12.31
CA LEU A 186 -1.77 0.11 -11.23
C LEU A 186 -2.35 -1.24 -11.70
N ALA A 187 -3.36 -1.21 -12.57
CA ALA A 187 -3.90 -2.42 -13.19
C ALA A 187 -2.85 -3.11 -14.07
N ARG A 188 -2.09 -2.34 -14.87
CA ARG A 188 -0.99 -2.85 -15.70
C ARG A 188 0.12 -3.48 -14.85
N LEU A 189 0.54 -2.81 -13.77
CA LEU A 189 1.56 -3.31 -12.84
C LEU A 189 1.14 -4.56 -12.05
N THR A 190 -0.16 -4.65 -11.72
CA THR A 190 -0.71 -5.84 -11.04
C THR A 190 -0.73 -7.05 -11.98
N TRP A 191 -0.89 -6.82 -13.29
CA TRP A 191 -0.78 -7.87 -14.32
C TRP A 191 0.68 -8.22 -14.65
N ASP A 192 1.53 -7.20 -14.79
CA ASP A 192 2.94 -7.32 -15.16
C ASP A 192 3.82 -6.43 -14.26
N PRO A 193 4.49 -7.01 -13.25
CA PRO A 193 5.34 -6.25 -12.33
C PRO A 193 6.60 -5.62 -12.95
N ASP A 194 6.98 -5.99 -14.18
CA ASP A 194 8.09 -5.33 -14.90
C ASP A 194 7.61 -4.14 -15.76
N TYR A 195 6.30 -3.83 -15.75
CA TYR A 195 5.74 -2.75 -16.55
C TYR A 195 6.33 -1.38 -16.16
N ASP A 196 6.69 -0.59 -17.17
CA ASP A 196 7.25 0.74 -17.00
C ASP A 196 6.13 1.79 -16.87
N VAL A 197 6.10 2.48 -15.73
CA VAL A 197 5.17 3.60 -15.46
C VAL A 197 5.29 4.70 -16.52
N LYS A 198 6.51 5.06 -16.96
CA LYS A 198 6.69 6.13 -17.96
C LYS A 198 6.08 5.75 -19.30
N LYS A 199 6.24 4.48 -19.71
CA LYS A 199 5.54 3.91 -20.85
C LYS A 199 4.02 3.98 -20.65
N GLY A 200 3.50 3.58 -19.49
CA GLY A 200 2.08 3.63 -19.20
C GLY A 200 1.46 5.02 -19.23
N ILE A 201 2.19 6.04 -18.76
CA ILE A 201 1.78 7.45 -18.91
C ILE A 201 1.59 7.78 -20.39
N LYS A 202 2.57 7.48 -21.24
CA LYS A 202 2.50 7.80 -22.67
C LYS A 202 1.42 7.01 -23.41
N GLU A 203 1.23 5.73 -23.07
CA GLU A 203 0.18 4.89 -23.68
C GLU A 203 -1.21 5.42 -23.32
N PHE A 204 -1.45 5.70 -22.04
CA PHE A 204 -2.73 6.22 -21.58
C PHE A 204 -3.02 7.59 -22.18
N THR A 205 -2.07 8.53 -22.14
CA THR A 205 -2.34 9.89 -22.60
C THR A 205 -2.61 9.96 -24.10
N ARG A 206 -1.92 9.13 -24.90
CA ARG A 206 -2.24 8.98 -26.34
C ARG A 206 -3.63 8.43 -26.58
N ALA A 207 -4.04 7.42 -25.81
CA ALA A 207 -5.34 6.80 -25.98
C ALA A 207 -6.52 7.69 -25.53
N VAL A 208 -6.29 8.54 -24.52
CA VAL A 208 -7.36 9.32 -23.87
C VAL A 208 -7.42 10.77 -24.32
N TYR A 209 -6.28 11.40 -24.59
CA TYR A 209 -6.20 12.85 -24.85
C TYR A 209 -5.87 13.21 -26.31
N GLY A 210 -5.57 12.23 -27.17
CA GLY A 210 -5.35 12.49 -28.61
C GLY A 210 -4.20 13.48 -28.85
N ASP A 211 -4.50 14.60 -29.49
CA ASP A 211 -3.51 15.63 -29.86
C ASP A 211 -2.81 16.24 -28.64
N ALA A 212 -3.50 16.33 -27.49
CA ALA A 212 -2.96 16.82 -26.22
C ALA A 212 -2.10 15.79 -25.45
N ALA A 213 -1.81 14.63 -26.06
CA ALA A 213 -1.15 13.52 -25.35
C ALA A 213 0.24 13.85 -24.82
N TYR A 214 0.98 14.73 -25.51
CA TYR A 214 2.32 15.13 -25.11
C TYR A 214 2.28 16.01 -23.85
N GLU A 215 1.44 17.03 -23.87
CA GLU A 215 1.21 17.98 -22.78
C GLU A 215 0.75 17.25 -21.52
N MET A 216 -0.24 16.36 -21.66
CA MET A 216 -0.75 15.58 -20.53
C MET A 216 0.27 14.57 -19.99
N ALA A 217 1.14 14.02 -20.85
CA ALA A 217 2.22 13.15 -20.39
C ALA A 217 3.31 13.93 -19.64
N LEU A 218 3.62 15.16 -20.07
CA LEU A 218 4.52 16.06 -19.36
C LEU A 218 3.93 16.48 -18.02
N TYR A 219 2.65 16.86 -18.01
CA TYR A 219 1.93 17.21 -16.78
C TYR A 219 2.04 16.10 -15.73
N ALA A 220 1.69 14.86 -16.10
CA ALA A 220 1.77 13.70 -15.21
C ALA A 220 3.19 13.40 -14.69
N GLN A 221 4.22 13.68 -15.49
CA GLN A 221 5.62 13.54 -15.07
C GLN A 221 6.04 14.66 -14.11
N MET A 222 5.71 15.91 -14.43
CA MET A 222 6.08 17.07 -13.61
C MET A 222 5.45 16.99 -12.22
N VAL A 223 4.17 16.63 -12.12
CA VAL A 223 3.47 16.45 -10.83
C VAL A 223 3.95 15.22 -10.04
N SER A 224 4.83 14.40 -10.63
CA SER A 224 5.48 13.29 -9.94
C SER A 224 6.93 13.58 -9.54
N ASP A 225 7.46 14.75 -9.89
CA ASP A 225 8.85 15.18 -9.67
C ASP A 225 8.93 16.11 -8.44
N GLU A 226 9.86 15.86 -7.52
CA GLU A 226 10.08 16.70 -6.34
C GLU A 226 10.33 18.18 -6.69
N LYS A 227 10.90 18.48 -7.86
CA LYS A 227 11.18 19.85 -8.31
C LYS A 227 9.94 20.71 -8.47
N SER A 228 8.77 20.09 -8.61
CA SER A 228 7.48 20.78 -8.66
C SER A 228 7.04 21.30 -7.30
N TYR A 229 7.79 21.03 -6.24
CA TYR A 229 7.40 21.31 -4.87
C TYR A 229 8.47 22.08 -4.10
N THR A 230 8.02 22.89 -3.15
CA THR A 230 8.88 23.59 -2.19
C THR A 230 9.05 22.82 -0.88
N GLY A 231 8.20 21.80 -0.66
CA GLY A 231 8.23 20.95 0.51
C GLY A 231 6.91 20.23 0.74
N ILE A 232 6.71 19.79 1.98
CA ILE A 232 5.54 19.02 2.40
C ILE A 232 4.90 19.68 3.62
N TYR A 233 3.62 19.99 3.52
CA TYR A 233 2.78 20.38 4.64
C TYR A 233 2.34 19.15 5.45
N ASN A 234 2.31 19.30 6.78
CA ASN A 234 2.01 18.21 7.72
C ASN A 234 2.93 17.00 7.52
N TYR A 235 4.22 17.30 7.46
CA TYR A 235 5.31 16.35 7.26
C TYR A 235 5.30 15.26 8.35
N PRO A 236 5.33 13.96 8.01
CA PRO A 236 5.39 12.90 9.01
C PRO A 236 6.64 13.04 9.90
N LYS A 237 6.47 13.26 11.21
CA LYS A 237 7.58 13.47 12.16
C LYS A 237 8.74 12.47 12.05
N PRO A 238 8.52 11.15 11.83
CA PRO A 238 9.62 10.21 11.67
C PRO A 238 10.50 10.50 10.45
N MET A 239 9.87 10.95 9.35
CA MET A 239 10.54 11.24 8.08
C MET A 239 11.30 12.57 8.13
N SER A 240 10.88 13.55 8.97
CA SER A 240 11.49 14.89 8.99
C SER A 240 12.93 14.91 9.50
N ARG A 241 13.44 13.76 9.97
CA ARG A 241 14.83 13.55 10.37
C ARG A 241 15.75 13.27 9.18
N TYR A 242 15.18 13.03 8.00
CA TYR A 242 15.91 12.68 6.78
C TYR A 242 15.94 13.86 5.83
N SER A 243 17.08 14.06 5.17
CA SER A 243 17.22 15.03 4.08
C SER A 243 16.45 14.57 2.83
N GLY A 244 16.12 15.54 1.98
CA GLY A 244 15.41 15.30 0.72
C GLY A 244 13.90 15.27 0.85
N PHE A 245 13.23 14.94 -0.25
CA PHE A 245 11.78 14.94 -0.35
C PHE A 245 11.20 13.60 0.14
N HIS A 246 10.40 13.62 1.21
CA HIS A 246 9.68 12.44 1.69
C HIS A 246 8.20 12.76 1.93
N THR A 247 7.33 11.88 1.49
CA THR A 247 5.89 11.96 1.73
C THR A 247 5.36 10.61 2.18
N GLY A 248 4.45 10.61 3.15
CA GLY A 248 3.84 9.38 3.67
C GLY A 248 2.60 8.96 2.89
N ALA A 249 2.09 7.76 3.19
CA ALA A 249 0.86 7.26 2.59
C ALA A 249 -0.42 7.86 3.18
N GLY A 250 -0.32 8.47 4.36
CA GLY A 250 -1.45 9.04 5.10
C GLY A 250 -2.06 10.26 4.41
N GLY A 251 -3.39 10.34 4.43
CA GLY A 251 -4.16 11.39 3.75
C GLY A 251 -4.04 12.81 4.33
N SER A 252 -3.17 13.05 5.30
CA SER A 252 -2.96 14.37 5.92
C SER A 252 -1.70 15.09 5.42
N THR A 253 -0.84 14.42 4.65
CA THR A 253 0.45 14.95 4.17
C THR A 253 0.32 15.52 2.77
N MET A 254 0.57 16.82 2.58
CA MET A 254 0.34 17.49 1.29
C MET A 254 1.63 18.08 0.71
N ALA A 255 1.94 17.77 -0.54
CA ALA A 255 3.05 18.42 -1.24
C ALA A 255 2.67 19.86 -1.62
N VAL A 256 3.55 20.82 -1.31
CA VAL A 256 3.32 22.25 -1.55
C VAL A 256 3.99 22.63 -2.84
N PHE A 257 3.22 23.09 -3.83
CA PHE A 257 3.75 23.44 -5.14
C PHE A 257 4.75 24.59 -5.08
N ASN A 258 5.76 24.50 -5.94
CA ASN A 258 6.55 25.64 -6.36
C ASN A 258 5.70 26.49 -7.32
N ARG A 259 5.61 27.79 -7.06
CA ARG A 259 4.80 28.72 -7.85
C ARG A 259 5.20 28.72 -9.32
N ASP A 260 6.49 28.83 -9.63
CA ASP A 260 6.98 28.90 -11.01
C ASP A 260 6.64 27.61 -11.75
N LYS A 261 6.69 26.47 -11.05
CA LYS A 261 6.29 25.17 -11.60
C LYS A 261 4.79 25.06 -11.79
N LEU A 262 3.99 25.70 -10.95
CA LEU A 262 2.54 25.78 -11.13
C LEU A 262 2.19 26.56 -12.40
N GLU A 263 2.88 27.68 -12.68
CA GLU A 263 2.72 28.47 -13.91
C GLU A 263 3.12 27.65 -15.16
N GLU A 264 4.20 26.85 -15.08
CA GLU A 264 4.57 25.91 -16.17
C GLU A 264 3.51 24.81 -16.39
N LEU A 265 2.93 24.28 -15.31
CA LEU A 265 1.86 23.28 -15.35
C LEU A 265 0.56 23.85 -15.94
N ASP A 266 0.23 25.10 -15.63
CA ASP A 266 -0.93 25.81 -16.17
C ASP A 266 -0.79 26.03 -17.68
N ALA A 267 0.39 26.50 -18.11
CA ALA A 267 0.68 26.68 -19.54
C ALA A 267 0.65 25.37 -20.35
N LEU A 268 0.79 24.20 -19.71
CA LEU A 268 0.57 22.91 -20.39
C LEU A 268 -0.91 22.70 -20.72
N PHE A 269 -1.83 23.15 -19.88
CA PHE A 269 -3.27 23.07 -20.17
C PHE A 269 -3.65 24.01 -21.30
N ASP A 270 -3.13 25.26 -21.31
CA ASP A 270 -3.36 26.19 -22.41
C ASP A 270 -2.96 25.59 -23.78
N ARG A 271 -1.84 24.86 -23.81
CA ARG A 271 -1.38 24.17 -25.03
C ARG A 271 -2.18 22.92 -25.36
N ALA A 272 -2.67 22.20 -24.35
CA ALA A 272 -3.48 21.01 -24.53
C ALA A 272 -4.90 21.34 -25.06
N GLU A 273 -5.39 22.54 -24.79
CA GLU A 273 -6.72 23.02 -25.20
C GLU A 273 -6.73 23.72 -26.57
N ALA A 274 -5.56 24.13 -27.08
CA ALA A 274 -5.39 24.84 -28.35
C ALA A 274 -5.46 23.91 -29.57
#